data_AF-A0A090XEH3-F1
#
_entry.id   AF-A0A090XEH3-F1
#
_cell.length_a   1.000
_cell.length_b   1.000
_cell.length_c   1.000
_cell.angle_alpha   90.00
_cell.angle_beta   90.00
_cell.angle_gamma   90.00
#
_symmetry.space_group_name_H-M   'P 1'
#
loop_
_entity.id
_entity.type
_entity.pdbx_description
1 polymer ?
#
loop_
_entity_poly.entity_id
_entity_poly.type
_entity_poly.pdbx_seq_one_letter_code
_entity_poly.pdbx_strand_id
1 'polypeptide(L)'
;AFTAELKLKIISVAEEISNRAAGRKYDVDEACIREWRRKKTTLQNANRNRRSFCGPKTGAHPELEAGLAEFIQERRDRGHAVSTEMAQMEALRLARVHGIPFDQFRASRGWFHRFMKRRGFSIRRRTTLCQRLFDAYEEKLLSFQRYVINLRKRHDYLYSQIGNADQTPMYFEMP
;
A
#
# COMPACT_ATOMS: atom_id res chain seq x y z
N ALA A 1 4.96 21.48 14.58
CA ALA A 1 5.65 20.24 14.11
C ALA A 1 6.07 20.40 12.65
N PHE A 2 7.38 20.34 12.36
CA PHE A 2 7.95 20.58 11.03
C PHE A 2 7.70 19.41 10.05
N THR A 3 7.39 19.72 8.80
CA THR A 3 7.27 18.73 7.70
C THR A 3 8.65 18.20 7.28
N ALA A 4 8.70 17.03 6.64
CA ALA A 4 9.94 16.46 6.14
C ALA A 4 10.62 17.39 5.13
N GLU A 5 9.86 18.04 4.25
CA GLU A 5 10.35 19.03 3.31
C GLU A 5 11.00 20.23 4.00
N LEU A 6 10.34 20.80 5.01
CA LEU A 6 10.89 21.93 5.76
C LEU A 6 12.16 21.53 6.52
N LYS A 7 12.18 20.32 7.11
CA LYS A 7 13.40 19.78 7.75
C LYS A 7 14.56 19.65 6.76
N LEU A 8 14.31 19.18 5.53
CA LEU A 8 15.34 19.07 4.50
C LEU A 8 15.86 20.44 4.03
N LYS A 9 14.97 21.44 3.91
CA LYS A 9 15.37 22.83 3.61
C LYS A 9 16.23 23.44 4.72
N ILE A 10 15.89 23.18 5.98
CA ILE A 10 16.69 23.65 7.12
C ILE A 10 18.04 22.93 7.15
N ILE A 11 18.09 21.64 6.84
CA ILE A 11 19.33 20.86 6.73
C ILE A 11 20.25 21.44 5.64
N SER A 12 19.73 21.78 4.45
CA SER A 12 20.57 22.34 3.38
C SER A 12 21.20 23.67 3.79
N VAL A 13 20.44 24.56 4.43
CA VAL A 13 20.96 25.83 4.94
C VAL A 13 21.96 25.62 6.10
N ALA A 14 21.75 24.60 6.93
CA ALA A 14 22.70 24.24 7.99
C ALA A 14 24.01 23.64 7.46
N GLU A 15 23.97 23.00 6.28
CA GLU A 15 25.14 22.48 5.57
C GLU A 15 25.95 23.59 4.88
N GLU A 16 25.29 24.65 4.41
CA GLU A 16 25.95 25.83 3.82
C GLU A 16 26.57 26.77 4.86
N ILE A 17 25.90 27.00 5.99
CA ILE A 17 26.32 28.00 7.00
C ILE A 17 26.85 27.32 8.26
N SER A 18 25.94 26.92 9.16
CA SER A 18 26.21 26.11 10.36
C SER A 18 24.88 25.75 11.03
N ASN A 19 24.86 24.72 11.88
CA ASN A 19 23.65 24.34 12.62
C ASN A 19 23.13 25.48 13.52
N ARG A 20 24.02 26.21 14.21
CA ARG A 20 23.64 27.32 15.10
C ARG A 20 23.06 28.50 14.33
N ALA A 21 23.65 28.86 13.19
CA ALA A 21 23.15 29.95 12.35
C ALA A 21 21.79 29.60 11.72
N ALA A 22 21.64 28.36 11.24
CA ALA A 22 20.36 27.87 10.73
C ALA A 22 19.29 27.83 11.83
N GLY A 23 19.65 27.42 13.05
CA GLY A 23 18.75 27.42 14.21
C GLY A 23 18.19 28.80 14.52
N ARG A 24 19.05 29.83 14.54
CA ARG A 24 18.62 31.23 14.71
C ARG A 24 17.72 31.72 13.58
N LYS A 25 18.01 31.33 12.32
CA LYS A 25 17.25 31.75 11.14
C LYS A 25 15.84 31.15 11.09
N TYR A 26 15.67 29.92 11.55
CA TYR A 26 14.42 29.17 11.45
C TYR A 26 13.70 28.97 12.78
N ASP A 27 14.20 29.56 13.86
CA ASP A 27 13.71 29.37 15.23
C ASP A 27 13.61 27.88 15.61
N VAL A 28 14.71 27.17 15.40
CA VAL A 28 14.85 25.73 15.71
C VAL A 28 16.06 25.51 16.58
N ASP A 29 15.87 24.71 17.63
CA ASP A 29 16.97 24.29 18.50
C ASP A 29 18.06 23.54 17.72
N GLU A 30 19.33 23.83 18.01
CA GLU A 30 20.48 23.23 17.33
C GLU A 30 20.48 21.70 17.43
N ALA A 31 20.04 21.14 18.57
CA ALA A 31 19.97 19.70 18.77
C ALA A 31 18.95 19.05 17.83
N CYS A 32 17.84 19.73 17.52
CA CYS A 32 16.85 19.26 16.55
C CYS A 32 17.44 19.21 15.13
N ILE A 33 18.16 20.26 14.72
CA ILE A 33 18.84 20.30 13.41
C ILE A 33 19.86 19.17 13.30
N ARG A 34 20.66 18.97 14.35
CA ARG A 34 21.64 17.88 14.43
C ARG A 34 20.99 16.50 14.33
N GLU A 35 19.86 16.29 14.99
CA GLU A 35 19.09 15.04 14.90
C GLU A 35 18.52 14.83 13.49
N TRP A 36 17.97 15.86 12.86
CA TRP A 36 17.43 15.78 11.51
C TRP A 36 18.52 15.48 10.48
N ARG A 37 19.72 16.06 10.63
CA ARG A 37 20.89 15.72 9.80
C ARG A 37 21.25 14.23 9.90
N ARG A 38 21.25 13.67 11.11
CA ARG A 38 21.46 12.21 11.32
C ARG A 38 20.41 11.36 10.62
N LYS A 39 19.18 11.87 10.48
CA LYS A 39 18.04 11.21 9.83
C LYS A 39 17.80 11.69 8.38
N LYS A 40 18.75 12.39 7.75
CA LYS A 40 18.59 13.03 6.42
C LYS A 40 18.10 12.04 5.36
N THR A 41 18.70 10.85 5.28
CA THR A 41 18.31 9.79 4.34
C THR A 41 16.86 9.33 4.56
N THR A 42 16.47 9.16 5.82
CA THR A 42 15.09 8.79 6.19
C THR A 42 14.09 9.90 5.83
N LEU A 43 14.49 11.16 5.97
CA LEU A 43 13.67 12.32 5.59
C LEU A 43 13.51 12.45 4.07
N GLN A 44 14.56 12.17 3.29
CA GLN A 44 14.51 12.16 1.83
C GLN A 44 13.58 11.07 1.28
N ASN A 45 13.58 9.89 1.92
CA ASN A 45 12.72 8.77 1.53
C ASN A 45 11.28 8.89 2.05
N ALA A 46 10.99 9.89 2.89
CA ALA A 46 9.65 10.10 3.44
C ALA A 46 8.78 10.97 2.51
N ASN A 47 7.46 10.85 2.67
CA ASN A 47 6.54 11.80 2.06
C ASN A 47 6.86 13.24 2.56
N ARG A 48 6.90 14.21 1.65
CA ARG A 48 7.23 15.63 1.93
C ARG A 48 6.42 16.23 3.08
N ASN A 49 5.14 15.86 3.18
CA ASN A 49 4.21 16.34 4.19
C ASN A 49 4.30 15.60 5.53
N ARG A 50 5.15 14.57 5.64
CA ARG A 50 5.28 13.78 6.87
C ARG A 50 5.88 14.62 7.99
N ARG A 51 5.13 14.79 9.08
CA ARG A 51 5.55 15.59 10.25
C ARG A 51 6.25 14.76 11.32
N SER A 52 5.86 13.49 11.46
CA SER A 52 6.43 12.58 12.46
C SER A 52 6.69 11.19 11.90
N PHE A 53 7.68 10.51 12.48
CA PHE A 53 7.93 9.09 12.27
C PHE A 53 7.27 8.24 13.37
N CYS A 54 6.21 8.76 14.00
CA CYS A 54 5.53 8.08 15.10
C CYS A 54 4.72 6.90 14.57
N GLY A 55 4.94 5.72 15.16
CA GLY A 55 4.21 4.49 14.86
C GLY A 55 5.13 3.27 14.89
N PRO A 56 4.81 2.23 15.67
CA PRO A 56 5.50 0.96 15.60
C PRO A 56 5.50 0.45 14.16
N LYS A 57 6.69 0.24 13.58
CA LYS A 57 6.82 -0.41 12.26
C LYS A 57 6.41 -1.88 12.33
N THR A 58 6.54 -2.47 13.52
CA THR A 58 6.21 -3.86 13.85
C THR A 58 5.04 -3.89 14.82
N GLY A 59 4.20 -4.92 14.72
CA GLY A 59 3.19 -5.21 15.73
C GLY A 59 3.81 -5.74 17.02
N ALA A 60 2.99 -5.86 18.07
CA ALA A 60 3.42 -6.43 19.35
C ALA A 60 3.82 -7.91 19.26
N HIS A 61 3.30 -8.63 18.26
CA HIS A 61 3.60 -10.04 18.01
C HIS A 61 4.07 -10.22 16.54
N PRO A 62 5.36 -9.96 16.24
CA PRO A 62 5.87 -9.99 14.87
C PRO A 62 5.76 -11.35 14.19
N GLU A 63 6.01 -12.44 14.92
CA GLU A 63 5.95 -13.82 14.41
C GLU A 63 4.53 -14.21 14.00
N LEU A 64 3.55 -13.93 14.87
CA LEU A 64 2.13 -14.11 14.56
C LEU A 64 1.72 -13.32 13.32
N GLU A 65 2.16 -12.05 13.22
CA GLU A 65 1.88 -11.22 12.05
C GLU A 65 2.59 -11.72 10.79
N ALA A 66 3.70 -12.44 10.90
CA ALA A 66 4.38 -13.05 9.75
C ALA A 66 3.60 -14.26 9.26
N GLY A 67 3.26 -15.21 10.14
CA GLY A 67 2.48 -16.39 9.78
C GLY A 67 1.10 -16.04 9.23
N LEU A 68 0.43 -15.02 9.79
CA LEU A 68 -0.85 -14.56 9.25
C LEU A 68 -0.69 -13.92 7.86
N ALA A 69 0.39 -13.20 7.61
CA ALA A 69 0.63 -12.60 6.30
C ALA A 69 0.86 -13.67 5.22
N GLU A 70 1.62 -14.72 5.54
CA GLU A 70 1.83 -15.88 4.67
C GLU A 70 0.51 -16.58 4.35
N PHE A 71 -0.31 -16.86 5.36
CA PHE A 71 -1.65 -17.45 5.16
C PHE A 71 -2.53 -16.61 4.21
N ILE A 72 -2.56 -15.28 4.41
CA ILE A 72 -3.34 -14.39 3.55
C ILE A 72 -2.82 -14.41 2.11
N GLN A 73 -1.49 -14.40 1.94
CA GLN A 73 -0.86 -14.39 0.62
C GLN A 73 -1.14 -15.70 -0.13
N GLU A 74 -0.92 -16.85 0.52
CA GLU A 74 -1.17 -18.17 -0.06
C GLU A 74 -2.64 -18.32 -0.53
N ARG A 75 -3.60 -17.89 0.29
CA ARG A 75 -5.02 -17.92 -0.07
C ARG A 75 -5.32 -17.03 -1.28
N ARG A 76 -4.72 -15.84 -1.34
CA ARG A 76 -4.91 -14.89 -2.44
C ARG A 76 -4.27 -15.37 -3.73
N ASP A 77 -3.11 -16.02 -3.67
CA ASP A 77 -2.42 -16.56 -4.85
C ASP A 77 -3.22 -17.71 -5.50
N ARG A 78 -3.95 -18.48 -4.67
CA ARG A 78 -4.94 -19.48 -5.10
C ARG A 78 -6.27 -18.88 -5.56
N GLY A 79 -6.45 -17.55 -5.49
CA GLY A 79 -7.66 -16.86 -5.89
C GLY A 79 -8.82 -16.94 -4.88
N HIS A 80 -8.57 -17.40 -3.65
CA HIS A 80 -9.58 -17.46 -2.60
C HIS A 80 -9.74 -16.10 -1.92
N ALA A 81 -10.99 -15.73 -1.66
CA ALA A 81 -11.30 -14.56 -0.87
C ALA A 81 -10.96 -14.81 0.61
N VAL A 82 -10.29 -13.83 1.23
CA VAL A 82 -10.01 -13.85 2.67
C VAL A 82 -10.90 -12.81 3.35
N SER A 83 -11.90 -13.27 4.11
CA SER A 83 -12.72 -12.37 4.92
C SER A 83 -11.95 -11.87 6.15
N THR A 84 -12.46 -10.82 6.79
CA THR A 84 -11.85 -10.29 8.01
C THR A 84 -11.94 -11.32 9.14
N GLU A 85 -13.09 -11.99 9.24
CA GLU A 85 -13.38 -13.01 10.25
C GLU A 85 -12.44 -14.20 10.09
N MET A 86 -12.22 -14.67 8.85
CA MET A 86 -11.30 -15.78 8.58
C MET A 86 -9.87 -15.44 8.99
N ALA A 87 -9.40 -14.23 8.66
CA ALA A 87 -8.08 -13.78 9.07
C ALA A 87 -7.95 -13.61 10.59
N GLN A 88 -9.02 -13.15 11.28
CA GLN A 88 -9.03 -13.04 12.74
C GLN A 88 -9.02 -14.42 13.43
N MET A 89 -9.79 -15.38 12.92
CA MET A 89 -9.77 -16.75 13.44
C MET A 89 -8.39 -17.39 13.28
N GLU A 90 -7.76 -17.21 12.11
CA GLU A 90 -6.40 -17.69 11.89
C GLU A 90 -5.39 -17.00 12.80
N ALA A 91 -5.53 -15.69 13.03
CA ALA A 91 -4.69 -14.96 13.98
C ALA A 91 -4.80 -15.54 15.41
N LEU A 92 -6.02 -15.89 15.86
CA LEU A 92 -6.24 -16.50 17.17
C LEU A 92 -5.68 -17.93 17.23
N ARG A 93 -5.78 -18.69 16.15
CA ARG A 93 -5.15 -20.02 16.04
C ARG A 93 -3.64 -19.91 16.18
N LEU A 94 -3.02 -18.99 15.45
CA LEU A 94 -1.58 -18.70 15.53
C LEU A 94 -1.18 -18.23 16.94
N ALA A 95 -1.99 -17.37 17.58
CA ALA A 95 -1.73 -16.93 18.95
C ALA A 95 -1.63 -18.11 19.92
N ARG A 96 -2.53 -19.10 19.80
CA ARG A 96 -2.47 -20.32 20.62
C ARG A 96 -1.21 -21.14 20.35
N VAL A 97 -0.81 -21.29 19.09
CA VAL A 97 0.41 -22.01 18.69
C VAL A 97 1.66 -21.33 19.26
N HIS A 98 1.70 -20.00 19.26
CA HIS A 98 2.78 -19.22 19.85
C HIS A 98 2.67 -19.06 21.38
N GLY A 99 1.72 -19.72 22.04
CA GLY A 99 1.55 -19.65 23.50
C GLY A 99 1.12 -18.28 24.03
N ILE A 100 0.52 -17.42 23.19
CA ILE A 100 0.08 -16.07 23.59
C ILE A 100 -1.28 -16.17 24.30
N PRO A 101 -1.39 -15.72 25.56
CA PRO A 101 -2.66 -15.74 26.29
C PRO A 101 -3.73 -14.86 25.64
N PHE A 102 -4.99 -15.26 25.77
CA PHE A 102 -6.13 -14.51 25.25
C PHE A 102 -6.22 -13.08 25.79
N ASP A 103 -5.78 -12.85 27.03
CA ASP A 103 -5.75 -11.51 27.62
C ASP A 103 -4.74 -10.57 26.97
N GLN A 104 -3.68 -11.12 26.38
CA GLN A 104 -2.64 -10.36 25.69
C GLN A 104 -3.00 -10.13 24.21
N PHE A 105 -3.72 -11.06 23.59
CA PHE A 105 -4.08 -10.97 22.19
C PHE A 105 -5.52 -11.41 21.88
N ARG A 106 -6.34 -10.44 21.47
CA ARG A 106 -7.77 -10.63 21.15
C ARG A 106 -8.13 -10.51 19.66
N ALA A 107 -7.13 -10.41 18.79
CA ALA A 107 -7.30 -10.21 17.34
C ALA A 107 -8.35 -9.11 17.00
N SER A 108 -8.40 -8.01 17.75
CA SER A 108 -9.46 -7.00 17.61
C SER A 108 -9.50 -6.36 16.22
N ARG A 109 -10.65 -5.82 15.80
CA ARG A 109 -10.79 -5.13 14.49
C ARG A 109 -9.77 -4.01 14.31
N GLY A 110 -9.50 -3.25 15.37
CA GLY A 110 -8.50 -2.18 15.35
C GLY A 110 -7.06 -2.69 15.28
N TRP A 111 -6.74 -3.85 15.85
CA TRP A 111 -5.46 -4.51 15.61
C TRP A 111 -5.36 -4.98 14.15
N PHE A 112 -6.39 -5.66 13.64
CA PHE A 112 -6.41 -6.20 12.28
C PHE A 112 -6.22 -5.11 11.22
N HIS A 113 -6.92 -3.98 11.33
CA HIS A 113 -6.75 -2.86 10.41
C HIS A 113 -5.31 -2.31 10.43
N ARG A 114 -4.69 -2.19 11.62
CA ARG A 114 -3.29 -1.75 11.75
C ARG A 114 -2.31 -2.79 11.18
N PHE A 115 -2.56 -4.07 11.40
CA PHE A 115 -1.79 -5.18 10.81
C PHE A 115 -1.84 -5.11 9.28
N MET A 116 -3.04 -5.02 8.69
CA MET A 116 -3.25 -4.90 7.25
C MET A 116 -2.48 -3.70 6.68
N LYS A 117 -2.59 -2.54 7.35
CA LYS A 117 -1.84 -1.33 6.97
C LYS A 117 -0.33 -1.51 7.04
N ARG A 118 0.19 -2.17 8.09
CA ARG A 118 1.63 -2.46 8.24
C ARG A 118 2.14 -3.39 7.14
N ARG A 119 1.38 -4.42 6.80
CA ARG A 119 1.73 -5.43 5.78
C ARG A 119 1.39 -4.99 4.34
N GLY A 120 0.79 -3.82 4.15
CA GLY A 120 0.41 -3.32 2.82
C GLY A 120 -0.79 -4.04 2.20
N PHE A 121 -1.56 -4.77 3.00
CA PHE A 121 -2.76 -5.42 2.53
C PHE A 121 -3.94 -4.47 2.47
N SER A 122 -4.72 -4.56 1.39
CA SER A 122 -6.01 -3.88 1.24
C SER A 122 -7.15 -4.88 1.37
N ILE A 123 -8.21 -4.50 2.09
CA ILE A 123 -9.52 -5.17 1.99
C ILE A 123 -10.13 -4.72 0.67
N ARG A 124 -9.85 -5.44 -0.41
CA ARG A 124 -10.51 -5.19 -1.70
C ARG A 124 -11.77 -6.03 -1.76
N ARG A 125 -12.91 -5.38 -2.01
CA ARG A 125 -14.07 -6.08 -2.56
C ARG A 125 -13.60 -6.62 -3.91
N ARG A 126 -13.76 -7.93 -4.13
CA ARG A 126 -13.45 -8.55 -5.42
C ARG A 126 -14.33 -7.86 -6.46
N THR A 127 -13.73 -7.04 -7.34
CA THR A 127 -14.26 -6.92 -8.69
C THR A 127 -14.06 -8.31 -9.29
N THR A 128 -15.13 -8.87 -9.84
CA THR A 128 -15.14 -10.19 -10.47
C THR A 128 -13.81 -10.47 -11.16
N LEU A 129 -13.12 -11.53 -10.72
CA LEU A 129 -11.96 -12.05 -11.43
C LEU A 129 -12.48 -12.31 -12.84
N CYS A 130 -12.13 -11.44 -13.78
CA CYS A 130 -12.14 -11.81 -15.18
C CYS A 130 -11.36 -13.11 -15.25
N GLN A 131 -11.90 -14.08 -15.97
CA GLN A 131 -11.30 -15.42 -16.10
C GLN A 131 -9.80 -15.25 -16.33
N ARG A 132 -8.98 -15.97 -15.55
CA ARG A 132 -7.52 -15.93 -15.70
C ARG A 132 -7.24 -16.26 -17.17
N LEU A 133 -6.73 -15.29 -17.91
CA LEU A 133 -6.40 -15.48 -19.31
C LEU A 133 -5.34 -16.58 -19.34
N PHE A 134 -5.57 -17.70 -20.03
CA PHE A 134 -4.52 -18.71 -20.17
C PHE A 134 -3.30 -18.06 -20.84
N ASP A 135 -2.09 -18.50 -20.49
CA ASP A 135 -0.84 -17.92 -21.03
C ASP A 135 -0.83 -17.89 -22.57
N ALA A 136 -1.48 -18.87 -23.21
CA ALA A 136 -1.68 -18.94 -24.66
C ALA A 136 -2.45 -17.74 -25.27
N TYR A 137 -3.21 -16.98 -24.47
CA TYR A 137 -3.95 -15.81 -24.94
C TYR A 137 -3.19 -14.50 -24.79
N GLU A 138 -2.03 -14.47 -24.10
CA GLU A 138 -1.24 -13.25 -23.93
C GLU A 138 -0.74 -12.74 -25.29
N GLU A 139 -0.21 -13.64 -26.13
CA GLU A 139 0.22 -13.30 -27.49
C GLU A 139 -0.95 -12.83 -28.36
N LYS A 140 -2.13 -13.46 -28.22
CA LYS A 140 -3.34 -13.07 -28.96
C LYS A 140 -3.86 -11.70 -28.50
N LEU A 141 -3.76 -11.39 -27.22
CA LEU A 141 -4.11 -10.08 -26.67
C LEU A 141 -3.16 -8.99 -27.17
N LEU A 142 -1.85 -9.24 -27.11
CA LEU A 142 -0.83 -8.30 -27.58
C LEU A 142 -0.94 -8.04 -29.09
N SER A 143 -1.18 -9.09 -29.89
CA SER A 143 -1.40 -8.94 -31.33
C SER A 143 -2.66 -8.13 -31.64
N PHE A 144 -3.77 -8.37 -30.92
CA PHE A 144 -4.99 -7.58 -31.07
C PHE A 144 -4.80 -6.11 -30.66
N GLN A 145 -4.12 -5.84 -29.53
CA GLN A 145 -3.81 -4.48 -29.10
C GLN A 145 -2.95 -3.74 -30.14
N ARG A 146 -1.90 -4.40 -30.65
CA ARG A 146 -1.04 -3.84 -31.72
C ARG A 146 -1.87 -3.56 -32.98
N TYR A 147 -2.75 -4.47 -33.37
CA TYR A 147 -3.64 -4.30 -34.51
C TYR A 147 -4.55 -3.07 -34.35
N VAL A 148 -5.23 -2.91 -33.21
CA VAL A 148 -6.11 -1.77 -32.94
C VAL A 148 -5.34 -0.45 -32.92
N ILE A 149 -4.16 -0.41 -32.29
CA ILE A 149 -3.30 0.78 -32.25
C ILE A 149 -2.84 1.15 -33.68
N ASN A 150 -2.42 0.18 -34.48
CA ASN A 150 -1.99 0.42 -35.85
C ASN A 150 -3.14 0.91 -36.74
N LEU A 151 -4.33 0.32 -36.60
CA LEU A 151 -5.53 0.73 -37.33
C LEU A 151 -5.88 2.19 -37.00
N ARG A 152 -5.84 2.55 -35.71
CA ARG A 152 -6.06 3.92 -35.28
C ARG A 152 -5.04 4.89 -35.88
N LYS A 153 -3.75 4.56 -35.84
CA LYS A 153 -2.69 5.42 -36.41
C LYS A 153 -2.82 5.56 -37.93
N ARG A 154 -3.20 4.49 -38.63
CA ARG A 154 -3.33 4.47 -40.10
C ARG A 154 -4.47 5.34 -40.60
N HIS A 155 -5.58 5.38 -39.87
CA HIS A 155 -6.79 6.10 -40.24
C HIS A 155 -7.01 7.41 -39.45
N ASP A 156 -6.06 7.76 -38.58
CA ASP A 156 -6.08 8.94 -37.71
C ASP A 156 -7.40 9.14 -36.95
N TYR A 157 -7.96 8.05 -36.40
CA TYR A 157 -9.21 8.14 -35.64
C TYR A 157 -9.01 8.94 -34.35
N LEU A 158 -9.84 9.98 -34.19
CA LEU A 158 -9.97 10.71 -32.94
C LEU A 158 -10.61 9.80 -31.88
N TYR A 159 -10.24 10.00 -30.61
CA TYR A 159 -10.83 9.21 -29.51
C TYR A 159 -12.35 9.36 -29.43
N SER A 160 -12.89 10.52 -29.82
CA SER A 160 -14.33 10.78 -29.88
C SER A 160 -15.07 9.96 -30.94
N GLN A 161 -14.35 9.36 -31.89
CA GLN A 161 -14.92 8.54 -32.97
C GLN A 161 -14.87 7.03 -32.66
N ILE A 162 -14.33 6.63 -31.50
CA ILE A 162 -14.21 5.23 -31.09
C ILE A 162 -15.26 4.94 -30.02
N GLY A 163 -16.27 4.15 -30.38
CA GLY A 163 -17.28 3.64 -29.45
C GLY A 163 -16.96 2.22 -29.01
N ASN A 164 -17.23 1.89 -27.74
CA ASN A 164 -17.29 0.51 -27.28
C ASN A 164 -18.73 0.01 -27.38
N ALA A 165 -18.93 -1.23 -27.82
CA ALA A 165 -20.23 -1.86 -27.89
C ALA A 165 -20.13 -3.29 -27.34
N ASP A 166 -20.99 -3.61 -26.38
CA ASP A 166 -21.09 -4.92 -25.78
C ASP A 166 -22.56 -5.32 -25.58
N GLN A 167 -22.80 -6.61 -25.51
CA GLN A 167 -24.14 -7.14 -25.22
C GLN A 167 -24.27 -7.33 -23.71
N THR A 168 -25.23 -6.63 -23.11
CA THR A 168 -25.61 -6.86 -21.72
C THR A 168 -26.88 -7.70 -21.68
N PRO A 169 -26.90 -8.88 -21.04
CA PRO A 169 -28.12 -9.66 -20.89
C PRO A 169 -29.13 -8.91 -20.01
N MET A 170 -30.35 -8.73 -20.54
CA MET A 170 -31.49 -8.23 -19.78
C MET A 170 -32.29 -9.42 -19.26
N TYR A 171 -32.40 -9.56 -17.95
CA TYR A 171 -33.22 -10.61 -17.34
C TYR A 171 -34.68 -10.12 -17.29
N PHE A 172 -35.61 -10.93 -17.80
CA PHE A 172 -37.04 -10.61 -17.84
C PHE A 172 -37.76 -10.80 -16.49
N GLU A 173 -37.10 -11.39 -15.50
CA GLU A 173 -37.63 -11.55 -14.15
C GLU A 173 -37.01 -10.52 -13.21
N MET A 174 -37.77 -9.45 -12.95
CA MET A 174 -37.54 -8.50 -11.87
C MET A 174 -38.80 -8.50 -10.99
N PRO A 175 -38.74 -8.91 -9.71
CA PRO A 175 -39.70 -8.47 -8.69
C PRO A 175 -39.49 -7.00 -8.32
#